data_AF-A0A7Y2XJ54-F1
#
_entry.id   AF-A0A7Y2XJ54-F1
#
_cell.length_a   1.000
_cell.length_b   1.000
_cell.length_c   1.000
_cell.angle_alpha   90.00
_cell.angle_beta   90.00
_cell.angle_gamma   90.00
#
_symmetry.space_group_name_H-M   'P 1'
#
loop_
_entity.id
_entity.type
_entity.pdbx_description
1 polymer ?
#
loop_
_entity_poly.entity_id
_entity_poly.type
_entity_poly.pdbx_seq_one_letter_code
_entity_poly.pdbx_strand_id
1 'polypeptide(L)'
;MPTLSTHLKTSVAALCVAIPGAAFAEAPILVTSSADTGEGSLRAALDAAAASGASSIITLTPGNNIELASGLIYSGTDALAIHGNGTRITSGANVTLLTASEGANLTLTDLTLQGSGGFDINHRGDIDETAGKGIFVDVRDDQTGLVTLRLSDVTVANVAGHGVHIPDCSLADDCGGGGGGAGEGSPASISVVFSDVTIDGVGQGRFDADGLRVDERSAGSTHLVATGSTFTGAGSILATVTRATISDNFDEGLDFDEEGAGSIALTIFDSIARGDTHVVSFGGMTMGNDDGDTGFEIVQDDNGAGTFKVMGTTISDGTDIEGVMMADG
;
A
#
# COMPACT_ATOMS: atom_id res chain seq x y z
N MET A 1 -8.38 -44.84 79.85
CA MET A 1 -8.22 -43.48 79.30
C MET A 1 -6.97 -43.44 78.43
N PRO A 2 -7.14 -43.41 77.11
CA PRO A 2 -6.31 -42.55 76.27
C PRO A 2 -7.19 -41.67 75.39
N THR A 3 -6.88 -40.37 75.35
CA THR A 3 -7.51 -39.35 74.52
C THR A 3 -6.92 -39.39 73.11
N LEU A 4 -7.75 -39.69 72.11
CA LEU A 4 -7.37 -39.61 70.70
C LEU A 4 -7.36 -38.13 70.26
N SER A 5 -6.18 -37.63 69.92
CA SER A 5 -5.95 -36.26 69.46
C SER A 5 -6.28 -36.11 67.97
N THR A 6 -6.99 -35.04 67.66
CA THR A 6 -7.45 -34.55 66.35
C THR A 6 -6.31 -33.96 65.52
N HIS A 7 -6.30 -34.21 64.20
CA HIS A 7 -5.71 -33.30 63.22
C HIS A 7 -6.51 -33.32 61.91
N LEU A 8 -7.52 -32.46 61.81
CA LEU A 8 -8.15 -32.10 60.54
C LEU A 8 -7.34 -30.93 59.94
N LYS A 9 -6.61 -31.19 58.87
CA LYS A 9 -5.88 -30.16 58.11
C LYS A 9 -6.88 -29.46 57.19
N THR A 10 -7.29 -28.24 57.55
CA THR A 10 -8.11 -27.38 56.69
C THR A 10 -7.18 -26.67 55.70
N SER A 11 -7.11 -27.17 54.47
CA SER A 11 -6.45 -26.47 53.37
C SER A 11 -7.33 -25.33 52.89
N VAL A 12 -6.91 -24.09 53.11
CA VAL A 12 -7.54 -22.89 52.54
C VAL A 12 -7.01 -22.72 51.12
N ALA A 13 -7.84 -23.07 50.12
CA ALA A 13 -7.57 -22.71 48.74
C ALA A 13 -7.94 -21.23 48.53
N ALA A 14 -6.92 -20.39 48.36
CA ALA A 14 -7.11 -19.00 47.97
C ALA A 14 -7.51 -18.93 46.49
N LEU A 15 -8.81 -18.77 46.23
CA LEU A 15 -9.34 -18.48 44.91
C LEU A 15 -8.95 -17.04 44.54
N CYS A 16 -7.85 -16.87 43.82
CA CYS A 16 -7.50 -15.60 43.19
C CYS A 16 -8.51 -15.34 42.07
N VAL A 17 -9.51 -14.50 42.34
CA VAL A 17 -10.37 -13.93 41.31
C VAL A 17 -9.52 -12.94 40.53
N ALA A 18 -8.99 -13.38 39.38
CA ALA A 18 -8.44 -12.48 38.39
C ALA A 18 -9.61 -11.63 37.86
N ILE A 19 -9.68 -10.38 38.31
CA ILE A 19 -10.56 -9.40 37.71
C ILE A 19 -9.97 -9.13 36.32
N PRO A 20 -10.65 -9.44 35.21
CA PRO A 20 -10.19 -9.02 33.90
C PRO A 20 -10.18 -7.49 33.92
N GLY A 21 -8.99 -6.91 33.95
CA GLY A 21 -8.82 -5.48 33.74
C GLY A 21 -9.41 -5.15 32.39
N ALA A 22 -10.31 -4.18 32.34
CA ALA A 22 -10.72 -3.59 31.07
C ALA A 22 -9.43 -3.11 30.39
N ALA A 23 -9.12 -3.65 29.22
CA ALA A 23 -8.09 -3.10 28.36
C ALA A 23 -8.52 -1.66 28.06
N PHE A 24 -7.89 -0.70 28.72
CA PHE A 24 -8.06 0.69 28.35
C PHE A 24 -7.45 0.82 26.96
N ALA A 25 -8.27 1.20 25.99
CA ALA A 25 -7.76 1.61 24.68
C ALA A 25 -6.70 2.69 24.94
N GLU A 26 -5.49 2.43 24.45
CA GLU A 26 -4.38 3.36 24.62
C GLU A 26 -4.78 4.72 24.04
N ALA A 27 -4.53 5.79 24.80
CA ALA A 27 -4.87 7.13 24.34
C ALA A 27 -4.06 7.45 23.08
N PRO A 28 -4.62 8.16 22.08
CA PRO A 28 -3.87 8.52 20.89
C PRO A 28 -2.59 9.29 21.22
N ILE A 29 -1.51 8.98 20.50
CA ILE A 29 -0.25 9.71 20.56
C ILE A 29 -0.44 11.01 19.76
N LEU A 30 -0.32 12.15 20.44
CA LEU A 30 -0.54 13.46 19.82
C LEU A 30 0.76 14.03 19.27
N VAL A 31 0.77 14.36 17.97
CA VAL A 31 1.84 15.16 17.35
C VAL A 31 1.52 16.63 17.55
N THR A 32 2.37 17.30 18.32
CA THR A 32 2.18 18.69 18.78
C THR A 32 3.16 19.67 18.14
N SER A 33 4.16 19.17 17.40
CA SER A 33 5.19 19.96 16.74
C SER A 33 5.21 19.67 15.24
N SER A 34 5.42 20.73 14.44
CA SER A 34 5.69 20.62 13.00
C SER A 34 7.17 20.37 12.68
N ALA A 35 8.04 20.33 13.70
CA ALA A 35 9.45 20.03 13.50
C ALA A 35 9.63 18.59 13.01
N ASP A 36 10.58 18.39 12.10
CA ASP A 36 10.94 17.08 11.56
C ASP A 36 11.35 16.07 12.66
N THR A 37 12.09 16.55 13.67
CA THR A 37 12.64 15.74 14.76
C THR A 37 12.39 16.37 16.13
N GLY A 38 12.58 15.58 17.18
CA GLY A 38 12.47 16.01 18.57
C GLY A 38 11.14 15.69 19.22
N GLU A 39 11.01 16.03 20.51
CA GLU A 39 9.80 15.78 21.29
C GLU A 39 8.56 16.40 20.62
N GLY A 40 7.47 15.63 20.57
CA GLY A 40 6.21 16.04 19.96
C GLY A 40 6.17 16.05 18.43
N SER A 41 7.26 15.69 17.75
CA SER A 41 7.30 15.47 16.29
C SER A 41 6.60 14.17 15.90
N LEU A 42 6.29 14.04 14.60
CA LEU A 42 5.76 12.80 14.04
C LEU A 42 6.75 11.63 14.19
N ARG A 43 8.07 11.87 14.06
CA ARG A 43 9.08 10.83 14.28
C ARG A 43 9.04 10.28 15.70
N ALA A 44 9.02 11.16 16.69
CA ALA A 44 8.92 10.73 18.08
C ALA A 44 7.63 9.95 18.37
N ALA A 45 6.53 10.26 17.67
CA ALA A 45 5.28 9.52 17.77
C ALA A 45 5.37 8.12 17.13
N LEU A 46 6.02 7.99 15.98
CA LEU A 46 6.28 6.70 15.33
C LEU A 46 7.18 5.81 16.18
N ASP A 47 8.25 6.36 16.77
CA ASP A 47 9.15 5.63 17.67
C ASP A 47 8.39 5.13 18.92
N ALA A 48 7.53 5.98 19.50
CA ALA A 48 6.71 5.61 20.64
C ALA A 48 5.68 4.52 20.29
N ALA A 49 5.04 4.61 19.12
CA ALA A 49 4.12 3.59 18.62
C ALA A 49 4.84 2.25 18.39
N ALA A 50 6.02 2.27 17.79
CA ALA A 50 6.79 1.05 17.54
C ALA A 50 7.25 0.38 18.85
N ALA A 51 7.52 1.18 19.89
CA ALA A 51 7.94 0.69 21.20
C ALA A 51 6.78 0.21 22.11
N SER A 52 5.51 0.46 21.74
CA SER A 52 4.37 0.12 22.60
C SER A 52 4.10 -1.39 22.66
N GLY A 53 4.44 -2.12 21.59
CA GLY A 53 4.08 -3.54 21.43
C GLY A 53 2.56 -3.74 21.35
N ALA A 54 1.84 -2.71 20.88
CA ALA A 54 0.39 -2.71 20.70
C ALA A 54 -0.03 -1.81 19.54
N SER A 55 -1.24 -2.08 19.03
CA SER A 55 -1.83 -1.24 17.98
C SER A 55 -2.00 0.20 18.46
N SER A 56 -1.51 1.15 17.68
CA SER A 56 -1.36 2.54 18.09
C SER A 56 -2.11 3.49 17.16
N ILE A 57 -2.60 4.60 17.72
CA ILE A 57 -3.23 5.69 16.96
C ILE A 57 -2.39 6.95 17.16
N ILE A 58 -1.90 7.53 16.08
CA ILE A 58 -1.24 8.83 16.05
C ILE A 58 -2.24 9.87 15.52
N THR A 59 -2.32 11.03 16.17
CA THR A 59 -3.17 12.14 15.71
C THR A 59 -2.32 13.40 15.53
N LEU A 60 -2.39 13.99 14.33
CA LEU A 60 -1.70 15.22 14.00
C LEU A 60 -2.54 16.42 14.40
N THR A 61 -1.90 17.47 14.93
CA THR A 61 -2.61 18.71 15.25
C THR A 61 -2.95 19.45 13.94
N PRO A 62 -4.21 19.88 13.71
CA PRO A 62 -4.60 20.56 12.48
C PRO A 62 -3.75 21.79 12.15
N GLY A 63 -3.47 22.01 10.87
CA GLY A 63 -2.81 23.22 10.35
C GLY A 63 -1.28 23.26 10.47
N ASN A 64 -0.66 22.18 10.96
CA ASN A 64 0.79 22.08 11.10
C ASN A 64 1.39 21.26 9.95
N ASN A 65 1.87 21.91 8.89
CA ASN A 65 2.61 21.21 7.84
C ASN A 65 4.00 20.81 8.33
N ILE A 66 4.47 19.63 7.94
CA ILE A 66 5.75 19.05 8.36
C ILE A 66 6.67 18.98 7.13
N GLU A 67 7.86 19.56 7.23
CA GLU A 67 8.91 19.42 6.22
C GLU A 67 9.96 18.41 6.73
N LEU A 68 10.15 17.34 5.97
CA LEU A 68 11.03 16.22 6.27
C LEU A 68 12.41 16.43 5.67
N ALA A 69 13.46 16.27 6.49
CA ALA A 69 14.82 16.18 5.99
C ALA A 69 15.15 14.77 5.44
N SER A 70 14.41 13.74 5.86
CA SER A 70 14.56 12.34 5.40
C SER A 70 13.23 11.58 5.49
N GLY A 71 13.16 10.36 4.96
CA GLY A 71 11.96 9.52 5.09
C GLY A 71 11.55 9.21 6.52
N LEU A 72 10.25 9.02 6.77
CA LEU A 72 9.70 8.52 8.03
C LEU A 72 9.72 6.99 8.04
N ILE A 73 10.05 6.39 9.17
CA ILE A 73 10.08 4.92 9.33
C ILE A 73 9.23 4.55 10.54
N TYR A 74 8.31 3.61 10.33
CA TYR A 74 7.64 2.86 11.37
C TYR A 74 8.21 1.44 11.39
N SER A 75 8.94 1.12 12.46
CA SER A 75 9.62 -0.17 12.63
C SER A 75 8.86 -1.15 13.54
N GLY A 76 7.59 -0.87 13.83
CA GLY A 76 6.74 -1.76 14.63
C GLY A 76 6.03 -2.79 13.74
N THR A 77 5.70 -3.95 14.31
CA THR A 77 4.88 -4.98 13.65
C THR A 77 3.39 -4.81 13.91
N ASP A 78 3.03 -4.09 14.96
CA ASP A 78 1.64 -3.85 15.36
C ASP A 78 0.97 -2.83 14.44
N ALA A 79 -0.36 -2.92 14.29
CA ALA A 79 -1.13 -2.03 13.44
C ALA A 79 -0.98 -0.55 13.86
N LEU A 80 -0.84 0.34 12.88
CA LEU A 80 -0.70 1.76 13.08
C LEU A 80 -1.79 2.53 12.33
N ALA A 81 -2.48 3.41 13.05
CA ALA A 81 -3.38 4.40 12.45
C ALA A 81 -2.79 5.80 12.60
N ILE A 82 -2.84 6.61 11.54
CA ILE A 82 -2.43 8.02 11.53
C ILE A 82 -3.62 8.88 11.08
N HIS A 83 -4.08 9.76 11.96
CA HIS A 83 -5.10 10.76 11.65
C HIS A 83 -4.43 12.10 11.38
N GLY A 84 -4.43 12.52 10.12
CA GLY A 84 -3.69 13.66 9.62
C GLY A 84 -4.30 15.03 9.87
N ASN A 85 -5.63 15.14 9.97
CA ASN A 85 -6.35 16.40 10.15
C ASN A 85 -5.95 17.50 9.14
N GLY A 86 -5.84 17.13 7.86
CA GLY A 86 -5.50 18.00 6.74
C GLY A 86 -4.02 18.37 6.66
N THR A 87 -3.15 17.69 7.43
CA THR A 87 -1.72 18.00 7.48
C THR A 87 -1.04 17.63 6.16
N ARG A 88 -0.20 18.55 5.65
CA ARG A 88 0.71 18.26 4.54
C ARG A 88 2.11 17.96 5.06
N ILE A 89 2.62 16.79 4.73
CA ILE A 89 3.96 16.29 5.03
C ILE A 89 4.75 16.29 3.72
N THR A 90 5.86 17.02 3.70
CA THR A 90 6.66 17.17 2.48
C THR A 90 8.13 16.93 2.65
N SER A 91 8.80 16.65 1.53
CA SER A 91 10.25 16.71 1.46
C SER A 91 10.68 17.32 0.13
N GLY A 92 11.65 18.24 0.21
CA GLY A 92 12.41 18.69 -0.96
C GLY A 92 13.47 17.69 -1.45
N ALA A 93 13.65 16.55 -0.79
CA ALA A 93 14.60 15.51 -1.17
C ALA A 93 13.92 14.33 -1.89
N ASN A 94 14.71 13.60 -2.69
CA ASN A 94 14.30 12.35 -3.33
C ASN A 94 14.37 11.20 -2.30
N VAL A 95 13.34 11.07 -1.47
CA VAL A 95 13.29 10.10 -0.38
C VAL A 95 11.94 9.38 -0.35
N THR A 96 11.92 8.16 0.19
CA THR A 96 10.64 7.52 0.55
C THR A 96 9.99 8.26 1.71
N LEU A 97 8.77 8.75 1.56
CA LEU A 97 8.15 9.65 2.56
C LEU A 97 7.71 8.89 3.82
N LEU A 98 7.12 7.71 3.67
CA LEU A 98 6.73 6.84 4.76
C LEU A 98 7.04 5.37 4.46
N THR A 99 7.78 4.72 5.36
CA THR A 99 8.07 3.29 5.34
C THR A 99 7.48 2.60 6.56
N ALA A 100 6.70 1.55 6.38
CA ALA A 100 6.49 0.51 7.39
C ALA A 100 7.43 -0.64 7.08
N SER A 101 8.51 -0.77 7.86
CA SER A 101 9.63 -1.69 7.54
C SER A 101 9.40 -3.12 8.02
N GLU A 102 8.30 -3.37 8.72
CA GLU A 102 8.03 -4.66 9.37
C GLU A 102 6.58 -5.09 9.09
N GLY A 103 6.06 -4.85 7.87
CA GLY A 103 4.81 -5.42 7.38
C GLY A 103 3.56 -5.10 8.20
N ALA A 104 3.56 -4.00 8.94
CA ALA A 104 2.44 -3.61 9.78
C ALA A 104 1.22 -3.20 8.96
N ASN A 105 0.03 -3.47 9.52
CA ASN A 105 -1.21 -2.93 8.96
C ASN A 105 -1.26 -1.42 9.17
N LEU A 106 -1.45 -0.67 8.08
CA LEU A 106 -1.46 0.78 8.09
C LEU A 106 -2.86 1.33 7.79
N THR A 107 -3.26 2.35 8.54
CA THR A 107 -4.44 3.18 8.23
C THR A 107 -4.05 4.65 8.27
N LEU A 108 -4.20 5.37 7.16
CA LEU A 108 -3.93 6.80 7.08
C LEU A 108 -5.20 7.53 6.67
N THR A 109 -5.48 8.65 7.33
CA THR A 109 -6.65 9.48 7.02
C THR A 109 -6.31 10.96 6.96
N ASP A 110 -6.93 11.69 6.03
CA ASP A 110 -6.93 13.17 5.97
C ASP A 110 -5.52 13.79 6.02
N LEU A 111 -4.65 13.43 5.07
CA LEU A 111 -3.29 13.99 4.95
C LEU A 111 -2.77 14.02 3.51
N THR A 112 -1.70 14.80 3.30
CA THR A 112 -0.91 14.80 2.07
C THR A 112 0.52 14.37 2.36
N LEU A 113 1.04 13.41 1.60
CA LEU A 113 2.45 13.05 1.48
C LEU A 113 2.94 13.56 0.12
N GLN A 114 3.90 14.49 0.10
CA GLN A 114 4.40 15.02 -1.18
C GLN A 114 5.93 15.14 -1.25
N GLY A 115 6.52 14.57 -2.30
CA GLY A 115 7.96 14.64 -2.57
C GLY A 115 8.38 15.90 -3.31
N SER A 116 9.62 15.89 -3.81
CA SER A 116 10.26 17.05 -4.44
C SER A 116 9.68 17.40 -5.82
N GLY A 117 9.10 16.42 -6.52
CA GLY A 117 8.61 16.56 -7.89
C GLY A 117 9.71 16.87 -8.91
N GLY A 118 9.27 17.22 -10.13
CA GLY A 118 10.16 17.59 -11.23
C GLY A 118 10.86 16.41 -11.90
N PHE A 119 10.34 15.19 -11.70
CA PHE A 119 10.86 13.99 -12.30
C PHE A 119 10.25 13.75 -13.69
N ASP A 120 11.09 13.32 -14.63
CA ASP A 120 10.71 12.85 -15.96
C ASP A 120 11.82 11.92 -16.51
N ILE A 121 11.63 11.37 -17.72
CA ILE A 121 12.61 10.47 -18.36
C ILE A 121 14.03 11.06 -18.55
N ASN A 122 14.14 12.39 -18.62
CA ASN A 122 15.40 13.12 -18.71
C ASN A 122 15.88 13.62 -17.34
N HIS A 123 14.98 13.71 -16.35
CA HIS A 123 15.24 14.10 -14.97
C HIS A 123 14.87 12.96 -14.01
N ARG A 124 15.51 11.82 -14.22
CA ARG A 124 15.28 10.62 -13.42
C ARG A 124 15.82 10.75 -11.99
N GLY A 125 15.07 10.23 -11.03
CA GLY A 125 15.44 10.13 -9.62
C GLY A 125 16.19 8.85 -9.27
N ASP A 126 16.51 7.98 -10.24
CA ASP A 126 17.27 6.74 -10.04
C ASP A 126 18.66 6.71 -10.70
N ILE A 127 19.18 7.87 -11.15
CA ILE A 127 20.50 7.94 -11.81
C ILE A 127 21.65 7.75 -10.80
N ASP A 128 21.59 8.44 -9.66
CA ASP A 128 22.67 8.51 -8.67
C ASP A 128 22.27 7.94 -7.30
N GLU A 129 20.98 7.64 -7.10
CA GLU A 129 20.40 7.19 -5.84
C GLU A 129 19.17 6.32 -6.09
N THR A 130 18.56 5.77 -5.04
CA THR A 130 17.28 5.07 -5.17
C THR A 130 16.15 6.08 -5.32
N ALA A 131 15.28 5.89 -6.32
CA ALA A 131 14.09 6.72 -6.47
C ALA A 131 13.17 6.61 -5.25
N GLY A 132 12.90 7.74 -4.61
CA GLY A 132 12.05 7.84 -3.42
C GLY A 132 10.59 7.52 -3.72
N LYS A 133 9.90 6.86 -2.80
CA LYS A 133 8.50 6.44 -2.90
C LYS A 133 7.55 7.28 -2.05
N GLY A 134 6.25 7.19 -2.25
CA GLY A 134 5.29 7.84 -1.34
C GLY A 134 5.09 7.04 -0.06
N ILE A 135 4.57 5.83 -0.20
CA ILE A 135 4.36 4.87 0.90
C ILE A 135 5.00 3.54 0.52
N PHE A 136 5.80 2.99 1.42
CA PHE A 136 6.42 1.67 1.28
C PHE A 136 6.04 0.77 2.45
N VAL A 137 5.50 -0.41 2.18
CA VAL A 137 5.15 -1.41 3.20
C VAL A 137 5.91 -2.70 2.91
N ASP A 138 6.98 -2.92 3.65
CA ASP A 138 7.86 -4.07 3.50
C ASP A 138 7.23 -5.29 4.18
N VAL A 139 6.69 -6.23 3.42
CA VAL A 139 6.06 -7.45 3.98
C VAL A 139 7.16 -8.44 4.33
N ARG A 140 7.14 -8.96 5.56
CA ARG A 140 8.20 -9.87 6.04
C ARG A 140 8.09 -11.22 5.34
N ASP A 141 9.23 -11.84 5.01
CA ASP A 141 9.31 -13.17 4.38
C ASP A 141 8.49 -14.27 5.10
N ASP A 142 8.35 -14.17 6.42
CA ASP A 142 7.64 -15.14 7.26
C ASP A 142 6.20 -14.71 7.60
N GLN A 143 5.72 -13.62 7.02
CA GLN A 143 4.43 -13.05 7.33
C GLN A 143 3.31 -13.99 6.88
N THR A 144 2.26 -14.06 7.69
CA THR A 144 1.06 -14.85 7.38
C THR A 144 -0.17 -14.02 7.71
N GLY A 145 -1.33 -14.45 7.21
CA GLY A 145 -2.59 -13.73 7.42
C GLY A 145 -2.77 -12.62 6.41
N LEU A 146 -3.19 -11.43 6.86
CA LEU A 146 -3.55 -10.32 5.98
C LEU A 146 -2.74 -9.06 6.33
N VAL A 147 -1.94 -8.59 5.38
CA VAL A 147 -1.35 -7.24 5.35
C VAL A 147 -2.42 -6.30 4.83
N THR A 148 -2.65 -5.18 5.51
CA THR A 148 -3.68 -4.21 5.13
C THR A 148 -3.13 -2.79 5.04
N LEU A 149 -3.31 -2.14 3.89
CA LEU A 149 -3.13 -0.70 3.72
C LEU A 149 -4.49 -0.04 3.48
N ARG A 150 -4.85 0.89 4.35
CA ARG A 150 -6.10 1.68 4.26
C ARG A 150 -5.79 3.15 4.16
N LEU A 151 -6.24 3.78 3.07
CA LEU A 151 -6.10 5.22 2.86
C LEU A 151 -7.49 5.84 2.68
N SER A 152 -7.77 6.93 3.40
CA SER A 152 -9.02 7.69 3.26
C SER A 152 -8.74 9.18 3.23
N ASP A 153 -9.14 9.89 2.16
CA ASP A 153 -8.85 11.32 2.00
C ASP A 153 -7.34 11.61 2.12
N VAL A 154 -6.55 10.82 1.38
CA VAL A 154 -5.08 10.89 1.39
C VAL A 154 -4.60 11.29 0.01
N THR A 155 -3.65 12.22 -0.05
CA THR A 155 -2.91 12.54 -1.27
C THR A 155 -1.48 12.02 -1.17
N VAL A 156 -1.00 11.30 -2.18
CA VAL A 156 0.41 10.94 -2.37
C VAL A 156 0.87 11.55 -3.69
N ALA A 157 1.92 12.37 -3.66
CA ALA A 157 2.29 13.11 -4.87
C ALA A 157 3.78 13.37 -5.05
N ASN A 158 4.18 13.58 -6.31
CA ASN A 158 5.48 14.17 -6.68
C ASN A 158 6.71 13.38 -6.16
N VAL A 159 6.66 12.05 -6.25
CA VAL A 159 7.78 11.16 -5.89
C VAL A 159 8.39 10.53 -7.15
N ALA A 160 9.68 10.23 -7.11
CA ALA A 160 10.41 9.69 -8.27
C ALA A 160 10.03 8.23 -8.57
N GLY A 161 9.94 7.40 -7.53
CA GLY A 161 9.58 5.99 -7.61
C GLY A 161 8.08 5.80 -7.39
N HIS A 162 7.69 4.60 -6.96
CA HIS A 162 6.27 4.29 -6.82
C HIS A 162 5.55 5.22 -5.84
N GLY A 163 4.30 5.58 -6.13
CA GLY A 163 3.43 6.30 -5.20
C GLY A 163 3.18 5.47 -3.95
N VAL A 164 2.64 4.27 -4.14
CA VAL A 164 2.47 3.27 -3.07
C VAL A 164 3.10 1.96 -3.53
N HIS A 165 3.91 1.34 -2.68
CA HIS A 165 4.53 0.05 -2.98
C HIS A 165 4.45 -0.89 -1.79
N ILE A 166 3.95 -2.10 -2.03
CA ILE A 166 3.83 -3.17 -1.05
C ILE A 166 4.47 -4.44 -1.64
N PRO A 167 5.78 -4.63 -1.49
CA PRO A 167 6.41 -5.89 -1.90
C PRO A 167 6.22 -6.96 -0.82
N ASP A 168 5.65 -8.11 -1.21
CA ASP A 168 5.78 -9.38 -0.51
C ASP A 168 6.82 -10.25 -1.18
N CYS A 169 8.06 -9.97 -0.82
CA CYS A 169 9.21 -10.40 -1.57
C CYS A 169 10.48 -10.33 -0.73
N SER A 170 11.22 -11.43 -0.70
CA SER A 170 12.51 -11.57 -0.02
C SER A 170 13.62 -10.63 -0.52
N LEU A 171 13.36 -9.89 -1.60
CA LEU A 171 14.26 -8.89 -2.16
C LEU A 171 13.80 -7.44 -1.92
N ALA A 172 12.69 -7.23 -1.21
CA ALA A 172 12.11 -5.92 -0.91
C ALA A 172 12.04 -5.00 -2.15
N ASP A 173 12.86 -3.95 -2.20
CA ASP A 173 12.89 -2.97 -3.29
C ASP A 173 13.41 -3.51 -4.63
N ASP A 174 14.18 -4.61 -4.61
CA ASP A 174 14.70 -5.28 -5.81
C ASP A 174 13.72 -6.34 -6.35
N CYS A 175 12.53 -6.42 -5.75
CA CYS A 175 11.50 -7.36 -6.16
C CYS A 175 11.08 -7.13 -7.61
N GLY A 176 11.15 -8.19 -8.42
CA GLY A 176 10.77 -8.11 -9.83
C GLY A 176 11.85 -7.56 -10.75
N GLY A 177 13.05 -7.30 -10.23
CA GLY A 177 14.17 -6.91 -11.05
C GLY A 177 14.57 -7.98 -12.07
N GLY A 178 14.52 -7.63 -13.35
CA GLY A 178 14.96 -8.45 -14.49
C GLY A 178 13.86 -9.30 -15.12
N GLY A 179 14.08 -9.77 -16.35
CA GLY A 179 13.06 -10.44 -17.19
C GLY A 179 12.64 -11.86 -16.76
N GLY A 180 12.59 -12.14 -15.46
CA GLY A 180 12.16 -13.43 -14.92
C GLY A 180 11.85 -13.39 -13.42
N GLY A 181 11.42 -12.22 -12.90
CA GLY A 181 10.70 -12.17 -11.62
C GLY A 181 11.47 -12.68 -10.40
N ALA A 182 12.67 -12.17 -10.14
CA ALA A 182 13.45 -12.63 -8.99
C ALA A 182 12.79 -12.25 -7.65
N GLY A 183 12.71 -13.20 -6.71
CA GLY A 183 12.30 -13.01 -5.32
C GLY A 183 11.11 -13.88 -4.92
N GLU A 184 11.22 -14.55 -3.76
CA GLU A 184 10.14 -15.38 -3.19
C GLU A 184 9.27 -14.55 -2.24
N GLY A 185 7.95 -14.80 -2.20
CA GLY A 185 7.01 -14.15 -1.27
C GLY A 185 6.63 -14.98 -0.04
N SER A 186 6.00 -14.31 0.93
CA SER A 186 5.44 -14.88 2.16
C SER A 186 4.06 -15.51 1.95
N PRO A 187 3.55 -16.36 2.85
CA PRO A 187 2.17 -16.86 2.78
C PRO A 187 1.07 -15.81 3.05
N ALA A 188 1.38 -14.53 3.17
CA ALA A 188 0.41 -13.49 3.51
C ALA A 188 -0.42 -13.07 2.29
N SER A 189 -1.70 -12.76 2.52
CA SER A 189 -2.48 -11.98 1.56
C SER A 189 -2.28 -10.49 1.81
N ILE A 190 -2.45 -9.69 0.76
CA ILE A 190 -2.37 -8.23 0.82
C ILE A 190 -3.74 -7.64 0.48
N SER A 191 -4.25 -6.75 1.33
CA SER A 191 -5.46 -5.97 1.06
C SER A 191 -5.18 -4.47 1.06
N VAL A 192 -5.51 -3.82 -0.04
CA VAL A 192 -5.42 -2.37 -0.19
C VAL A 192 -6.83 -1.80 -0.29
N VAL A 193 -7.13 -0.74 0.46
CA VAL A 193 -8.45 -0.09 0.39
C VAL A 193 -8.27 1.41 0.36
N PHE A 194 -8.66 2.02 -0.75
CA PHE A 194 -8.60 3.46 -0.99
C PHE A 194 -10.01 4.05 -1.04
N SER A 195 -10.25 5.10 -0.26
CA SER A 195 -11.44 5.95 -0.35
C SER A 195 -11.01 7.39 -0.54
N ASP A 196 -11.41 8.01 -1.64
CA ASP A 196 -11.12 9.43 -1.91
C ASP A 196 -9.61 9.74 -1.86
N VAL A 197 -8.80 8.83 -2.42
CA VAL A 197 -7.33 8.95 -2.47
C VAL A 197 -6.92 9.65 -3.76
N THR A 198 -5.91 10.51 -3.69
CA THR A 198 -5.28 11.11 -4.87
C THR A 198 -3.82 10.63 -4.97
N ILE A 199 -3.45 10.03 -6.09
CA ILE A 199 -2.07 9.69 -6.43
C ILE A 199 -1.66 10.54 -7.65
N ASP A 200 -0.74 11.48 -7.48
CA ASP A 200 -0.49 12.52 -8.49
C ASP A 200 1.00 12.78 -8.75
N GLY A 201 1.44 12.68 -10.01
CA GLY A 201 2.82 12.99 -10.39
C GLY A 201 3.85 12.05 -9.75
N VAL A 202 3.56 10.76 -9.68
CA VAL A 202 4.43 9.75 -9.04
C VAL A 202 4.99 8.79 -10.09
N GLY A 203 6.08 8.08 -9.79
CA GLY A 203 6.65 7.08 -10.71
C GLY A 203 7.33 7.66 -11.95
N GLN A 204 7.44 8.98 -12.07
CA GLN A 204 8.01 9.66 -13.25
C GLN A 204 9.54 9.69 -13.27
N GLY A 205 10.19 9.19 -12.22
CA GLY A 205 11.63 9.33 -11.99
C GLY A 205 12.45 8.07 -12.24
N ARG A 206 11.84 6.94 -12.63
CA ARG A 206 12.55 5.72 -13.03
C ARG A 206 11.71 4.94 -14.03
N PHE A 207 12.34 3.98 -14.70
CA PHE A 207 11.59 2.96 -15.43
C PHE A 207 10.87 2.04 -14.45
N ASP A 208 9.69 1.54 -14.83
CA ASP A 208 8.92 0.57 -14.05
C ASP A 208 8.67 1.10 -12.62
N ALA A 209 8.09 2.30 -12.53
CA ALA A 209 7.60 2.85 -11.28
C ALA A 209 6.19 3.36 -11.38
N ASP A 210 5.43 3.10 -10.32
CA ASP A 210 4.00 2.88 -10.41
C ASP A 210 3.25 3.83 -9.48
N GLY A 211 2.05 4.28 -9.84
CA GLY A 211 1.12 4.89 -8.91
C GLY A 211 0.86 4.00 -7.71
N LEU A 212 0.62 2.72 -7.97
CA LEU A 212 0.47 1.69 -6.96
C LEU A 212 1.04 0.36 -7.46
N ARG A 213 2.02 -0.17 -6.74
CA ARG A 213 2.56 -1.51 -6.92
C ARG A 213 2.27 -2.41 -5.71
N VAL A 214 1.77 -3.60 -5.97
CA VAL A 214 1.62 -4.65 -4.96
C VAL A 214 2.15 -5.95 -5.54
N ASP A 215 3.27 -6.43 -5.01
CA ASP A 215 3.89 -7.68 -5.45
C ASP A 215 3.51 -8.77 -4.44
N GLU A 216 2.76 -9.80 -4.86
CA GLU A 216 2.54 -11.01 -4.05
C GLU A 216 3.08 -12.21 -4.83
N ARG A 217 3.90 -13.03 -4.17
CA ARG A 217 4.80 -13.98 -4.85
C ARG A 217 4.79 -15.39 -4.27
N SER A 218 3.68 -15.78 -3.67
CA SER A 218 3.57 -17.05 -2.98
C SER A 218 2.13 -17.56 -3.04
N ALA A 219 1.68 -18.20 -1.96
CA ALA A 219 0.33 -18.71 -1.84
C ALA A 219 -0.69 -17.65 -1.39
N GLY A 220 -0.27 -16.38 -1.26
CA GLY A 220 -1.11 -15.28 -0.84
C GLY A 220 -2.13 -14.87 -1.90
N SER A 221 -2.69 -13.68 -1.72
CA SER A 221 -3.59 -13.09 -2.72
C SER A 221 -3.59 -11.58 -2.54
N THR A 222 -3.69 -10.87 -3.65
CA THR A 222 -3.83 -9.41 -3.64
C THR A 222 -5.29 -9.00 -3.83
N HIS A 223 -5.80 -8.14 -2.95
CA HIS A 223 -7.14 -7.58 -3.04
C HIS A 223 -7.12 -6.05 -2.86
N LEU A 224 -7.40 -5.32 -3.92
CA LEU A 224 -7.58 -3.87 -3.85
C LEU A 224 -9.03 -3.47 -4.05
N VAL A 225 -9.53 -2.53 -3.26
CA VAL A 225 -10.75 -1.75 -3.52
C VAL A 225 -10.40 -0.26 -3.54
N ALA A 226 -10.59 0.42 -4.68
CA ALA A 226 -10.49 1.87 -4.79
C ALA A 226 -11.86 2.49 -5.09
N THR A 227 -12.29 3.45 -4.26
CA THR A 227 -13.55 4.19 -4.41
C THR A 227 -13.27 5.70 -4.43
N GLY A 228 -13.79 6.41 -5.43
CA GLY A 228 -13.68 7.88 -5.50
C GLY A 228 -12.24 8.39 -5.58
N SER A 229 -11.29 7.53 -5.96
CA SER A 229 -9.86 7.84 -5.97
C SER A 229 -9.42 8.30 -7.36
N THR A 230 -8.40 9.15 -7.43
CA THR A 230 -7.86 9.73 -8.66
C THR A 230 -6.40 9.40 -8.80
N PHE A 231 -5.99 9.00 -10.00
CA PHE A 231 -4.59 8.78 -10.33
C PHE A 231 -4.25 9.61 -11.57
N THR A 232 -3.25 10.48 -11.48
CA THR A 232 -2.92 11.43 -12.55
C THR A 232 -1.42 11.58 -12.67
N GLY A 233 -0.87 11.50 -13.88
CA GLY A 233 0.58 11.59 -14.08
C GLY A 233 1.35 10.61 -13.19
N ALA A 234 0.76 9.45 -12.92
CA ALA A 234 1.41 8.35 -12.21
C ALA A 234 2.05 7.41 -13.25
N GLY A 235 2.94 6.52 -12.85
CA GLY A 235 3.09 5.25 -13.58
C GLY A 235 2.03 4.23 -13.14
N SER A 236 2.20 2.95 -13.51
CA SER A 236 1.20 1.87 -13.39
C SER A 236 0.39 1.76 -12.07
N ILE A 237 -0.83 1.21 -12.12
CA ILE A 237 -1.73 0.97 -10.98
C ILE A 237 -2.41 -0.40 -11.09
N LEU A 238 -2.65 -1.07 -9.96
CA LEU A 238 -2.97 -2.50 -9.90
C LEU A 238 -4.24 -2.79 -9.05
N ALA A 239 -5.49 -2.62 -9.56
CA ALA A 239 -6.69 -2.45 -8.71
C ALA A 239 -8.08 -2.93 -9.19
N THR A 240 -8.98 -3.34 -8.27
CA THR A 240 -10.44 -3.19 -8.50
C THR A 240 -10.82 -1.72 -8.32
N VAL A 241 -11.06 -1.05 -9.43
CA VAL A 241 -11.28 0.40 -9.50
C VAL A 241 -12.76 0.70 -9.69
N THR A 242 -13.38 1.44 -8.77
CA THR A 242 -14.77 1.89 -8.94
C THR A 242 -14.85 3.42 -8.81
N ARG A 243 -15.41 4.09 -9.84
CA ARG A 243 -15.51 5.56 -9.89
C ARG A 243 -14.16 6.28 -9.76
N ALA A 244 -13.17 5.89 -10.56
CA ALA A 244 -11.89 6.60 -10.64
C ALA A 244 -11.69 7.30 -11.99
N THR A 245 -10.76 8.26 -12.01
CA THR A 245 -10.18 8.82 -13.23
C THR A 245 -8.72 8.42 -13.29
N ILE A 246 -8.31 7.86 -14.42
CA ILE A 246 -6.93 7.49 -14.77
C ILE A 246 -6.60 8.28 -16.03
N SER A 247 -5.57 9.13 -16.01
CA SER A 247 -5.24 9.93 -17.18
C SER A 247 -3.80 10.44 -17.19
N ASP A 248 -3.27 10.63 -18.40
CA ASP A 248 -1.96 11.20 -18.70
C ASP A 248 -0.79 10.41 -18.05
N ASN A 249 -0.87 9.08 -18.03
CA ASN A 249 0.20 8.21 -17.51
C ASN A 249 1.31 7.98 -18.56
N PHE A 250 2.55 7.83 -18.10
CA PHE A 250 3.76 7.87 -18.93
C PHE A 250 4.14 6.52 -19.57
N ASP A 251 3.76 5.40 -18.96
CA ASP A 251 4.02 4.01 -19.40
C ASP A 251 2.69 3.21 -19.40
N GLU A 252 2.65 1.95 -19.00
CA GLU A 252 1.36 1.30 -18.74
C GLU A 252 0.61 1.96 -17.59
N GLY A 253 -0.67 2.24 -17.78
CA GLY A 253 -1.53 2.76 -16.73
C GLY A 253 -1.95 1.69 -15.72
N LEU A 254 -2.00 0.40 -16.11
CA LEU A 254 -2.20 -0.74 -15.21
C LEU A 254 -1.31 -1.96 -15.56
N ASP A 255 -0.65 -2.57 -14.56
CA ASP A 255 0.20 -3.78 -14.70
C ASP A 255 0.03 -4.75 -13.50
N PHE A 256 -0.11 -6.07 -13.75
CA PHE A 256 -0.47 -7.12 -12.78
C PHE A 256 0.40 -8.38 -12.99
N ASP A 257 1.40 -8.61 -12.13
CA ASP A 257 2.15 -9.88 -12.10
C ASP A 257 1.74 -10.74 -10.90
N GLU A 258 1.13 -11.90 -11.16
CA GLU A 258 1.03 -12.98 -10.18
C GLU A 258 1.95 -14.11 -10.63
N GLU A 259 2.97 -14.35 -9.82
CA GLU A 259 4.03 -15.31 -10.09
C GLU A 259 4.03 -16.30 -8.92
N GLY A 260 3.12 -17.28 -8.95
CA GLY A 260 2.77 -18.06 -7.77
C GLY A 260 1.77 -19.20 -8.00
N ALA A 261 0.86 -19.39 -7.04
CA ALA A 261 -0.27 -20.33 -7.16
C ALA A 261 -1.60 -19.64 -6.84
N GLY A 262 -1.56 -18.32 -6.80
CA GLY A 262 -2.66 -17.41 -6.50
C GLY A 262 -3.54 -17.18 -7.71
N SER A 263 -4.24 -16.05 -7.71
CA SER A 263 -5.11 -15.66 -8.82
C SER A 263 -5.25 -14.15 -8.85
N ILE A 264 -5.24 -13.59 -10.06
CA ILE A 264 -5.62 -12.20 -10.30
C ILE A 264 -7.14 -12.13 -10.51
N ALA A 265 -7.83 -11.38 -9.65
CA ALA A 265 -9.25 -11.05 -9.79
C ALA A 265 -9.42 -9.54 -10.02
N LEU A 266 -9.56 -9.14 -11.29
CA LEU A 266 -9.74 -7.75 -11.70
C LEU A 266 -11.22 -7.43 -11.96
N THR A 267 -11.72 -6.35 -11.39
CA THR A 267 -13.04 -5.80 -11.75
C THR A 267 -13.00 -4.27 -11.70
N ILE A 268 -13.40 -3.58 -12.76
CA ILE A 268 -13.45 -2.12 -12.78
C ILE A 268 -14.87 -1.67 -13.17
N PHE A 269 -15.39 -0.63 -12.53
CA PHE A 269 -16.74 -0.09 -12.77
C PHE A 269 -16.74 1.44 -12.79
N ASP A 270 -17.57 2.06 -13.65
CA ASP A 270 -17.84 3.51 -13.69
C ASP A 270 -16.59 4.42 -13.69
N SER A 271 -15.54 4.07 -14.45
CA SER A 271 -14.26 4.80 -14.44
C SER A 271 -13.94 5.46 -15.79
N ILE A 272 -13.21 6.59 -15.79
CA ILE A 272 -12.81 7.33 -16.99
C ILE A 272 -11.29 7.18 -17.20
N ALA A 273 -10.89 6.79 -18.41
CA ALA A 273 -9.50 6.68 -18.86
C ALA A 273 -9.24 7.62 -20.05
N ARG A 274 -8.15 8.39 -20.08
CA ARG A 274 -7.81 9.30 -21.20
C ARG A 274 -6.32 9.64 -21.26
N GLY A 275 -5.74 9.57 -22.47
CA GLY A 275 -4.40 10.12 -22.74
C GLY A 275 -3.26 9.26 -22.20
N ASP A 276 -3.50 7.96 -22.09
CA ASP A 276 -2.57 7.00 -21.51
C ASP A 276 -2.05 6.04 -22.58
N THR A 277 -0.80 5.59 -22.43
CA THR A 277 -0.16 4.62 -23.34
C THR A 277 -0.79 3.23 -23.23
N HIS A 278 -1.27 2.83 -22.05
CA HIS A 278 -2.06 1.60 -21.83
C HIS A 278 -3.07 1.81 -20.70
N VAL A 279 -4.39 1.82 -20.91
CA VAL A 279 -5.36 1.88 -19.81
C VAL A 279 -6.60 1.02 -19.99
N VAL A 280 -6.92 0.31 -18.92
CA VAL A 280 -8.17 -0.42 -18.68
C VAL A 280 -9.27 0.54 -18.21
N SER A 281 -10.43 0.54 -18.88
CA SER A 281 -11.61 1.31 -18.48
C SER A 281 -12.90 0.50 -18.63
N PHE A 282 -13.82 0.72 -17.69
CA PHE A 282 -15.22 0.33 -17.81
C PHE A 282 -16.06 1.59 -17.65
N GLY A 283 -16.78 1.97 -18.71
CA GLY A 283 -17.63 3.17 -18.77
C GLY A 283 -17.07 4.34 -19.58
N GLY A 284 -15.82 4.27 -20.04
CA GLY A 284 -15.18 5.24 -20.93
C GLY A 284 -14.86 4.70 -22.33
N MET A 285 -14.61 5.61 -23.28
CA MET A 285 -14.04 5.30 -24.59
C MET A 285 -12.51 5.29 -24.45
N THR A 286 -11.82 4.23 -24.87
CA THR A 286 -10.37 4.25 -25.11
C THR A 286 -10.12 4.74 -26.55
N MET A 287 -9.29 5.76 -26.74
CA MET A 287 -8.91 6.26 -28.06
C MET A 287 -7.49 6.85 -28.01
N GLY A 288 -6.63 6.46 -28.94
CA GLY A 288 -5.37 7.15 -29.23
C GLY A 288 -4.11 6.56 -28.60
N ASN A 289 -3.95 5.23 -28.61
CA ASN A 289 -2.64 4.62 -28.38
C ASN A 289 -1.67 5.06 -29.52
N ASP A 290 -0.50 5.58 -29.16
CA ASP A 290 0.49 6.15 -30.10
C ASP A 290 1.72 5.27 -30.37
N ASP A 291 1.82 4.07 -29.78
CA ASP A 291 2.99 3.18 -29.92
C ASP A 291 2.82 1.99 -30.90
N GLY A 292 1.58 1.60 -31.22
CA GLY A 292 1.27 0.60 -32.25
C GLY A 292 0.94 -0.82 -31.77
N ASP A 293 0.81 -1.08 -30.47
CA ASP A 293 0.43 -2.40 -29.92
C ASP A 293 -0.99 -2.46 -29.31
N THR A 294 -1.36 -3.64 -28.79
CA THR A 294 -2.71 -4.06 -28.37
C THR A 294 -3.27 -3.26 -27.19
N GLY A 295 -4.59 -3.05 -27.18
CA GLY A 295 -5.28 -2.29 -26.14
C GLY A 295 -5.45 -2.98 -24.77
N PHE A 296 -5.03 -4.24 -24.62
CA PHE A 296 -4.97 -5.00 -23.37
C PHE A 296 -3.81 -6.00 -23.45
N GLU A 297 -3.06 -6.19 -22.37
CA GLU A 297 -2.18 -7.34 -22.15
C GLU A 297 -2.47 -7.89 -20.75
N ILE A 298 -2.68 -9.21 -20.64
CA ILE A 298 -2.98 -9.88 -19.37
C ILE A 298 -2.31 -11.24 -19.39
N VAL A 299 -1.39 -11.45 -18.44
CA VAL A 299 -0.56 -12.65 -18.39
C VAL A 299 -0.87 -13.43 -17.11
N GLN A 300 -1.05 -14.75 -17.25
CA GLN A 300 -1.00 -15.71 -16.16
C GLN A 300 0.05 -16.76 -16.55
N ASP A 301 1.19 -16.73 -15.85
CA ASP A 301 2.39 -17.48 -16.24
C ASP A 301 2.62 -18.79 -15.45
N ASP A 302 1.67 -19.19 -14.60
CA ASP A 302 1.76 -20.39 -13.77
C ASP A 302 0.51 -21.30 -13.82
N ASN A 303 0.24 -22.05 -12.74
CA ASN A 303 -0.88 -23.01 -12.67
C ASN A 303 -2.16 -22.40 -12.06
N GLY A 304 -2.14 -21.11 -11.74
CA GLY A 304 -3.26 -20.31 -11.25
C GLY A 304 -4.38 -20.17 -12.29
N ALA A 305 -5.51 -19.65 -11.84
CA ALA A 305 -6.65 -19.41 -12.71
C ALA A 305 -6.88 -17.91 -12.87
N GLY A 306 -6.49 -17.36 -14.02
CA GLY A 306 -6.83 -16.00 -14.41
C GLY A 306 -8.23 -15.94 -15.03
N THR A 307 -9.05 -14.98 -14.61
CA THR A 307 -10.30 -14.64 -15.30
C THR A 307 -10.34 -13.17 -15.65
N PHE A 308 -10.55 -12.86 -16.93
CA PHE A 308 -10.73 -11.49 -17.41
C PHE A 308 -12.17 -11.31 -17.90
N LYS A 309 -12.86 -10.27 -17.43
CA LYS A 309 -14.27 -10.02 -17.79
C LYS A 309 -14.45 -8.59 -18.27
N VAL A 310 -15.00 -8.43 -19.49
CA VAL A 310 -15.32 -7.12 -20.09
C VAL A 310 -16.84 -6.97 -20.21
N MET A 311 -17.40 -5.89 -19.65
CA MET A 311 -18.84 -5.57 -19.76
C MET A 311 -19.04 -4.11 -20.17
N GLY A 312 -19.71 -3.88 -21.30
CA GLY A 312 -20.12 -2.54 -21.72
C GLY A 312 -19.05 -1.67 -22.38
N THR A 313 -17.96 -2.26 -22.87
CA THR A 313 -16.83 -1.54 -23.49
C THR A 313 -16.78 -1.76 -25.01
N THR A 314 -16.35 -0.76 -25.79
CA THR A 314 -15.93 -0.92 -27.20
C THR A 314 -14.41 -0.91 -27.26
N ILE A 315 -13.82 -1.99 -27.77
CA ILE A 315 -12.37 -2.18 -27.85
C ILE A 315 -11.95 -1.95 -29.30
N SER A 316 -11.19 -0.89 -29.58
CA SER A 316 -10.72 -0.55 -30.93
C SER A 316 -9.47 -1.35 -31.31
N ASP A 317 -8.54 -1.50 -30.37
CA ASP A 317 -7.14 -1.84 -30.68
C ASP A 317 -6.75 -3.25 -30.21
N GLY A 318 -7.75 -4.16 -30.12
CA GLY A 318 -7.53 -5.57 -29.78
C GLY A 318 -7.25 -5.85 -28.29
N THR A 319 -7.03 -7.12 -27.99
CA THR A 319 -6.73 -7.65 -26.65
C THR A 319 -5.70 -8.75 -26.82
N ASP A 320 -4.61 -8.69 -26.07
CA ASP A 320 -3.68 -9.79 -25.85
C ASP A 320 -3.95 -10.43 -24.49
N ILE A 321 -4.02 -11.76 -24.47
CA ILE A 321 -4.29 -12.56 -23.27
C ILE A 321 -3.47 -13.84 -23.31
N GLU A 322 -2.65 -14.04 -22.29
CA GLU A 322 -1.88 -15.26 -22.08
C GLU A 322 -2.28 -15.88 -20.72
N GLY A 323 -2.59 -17.17 -20.69
CA GLY A 323 -2.97 -17.88 -19.45
C GLY A 323 -4.31 -17.50 -18.81
N VAL A 324 -5.02 -16.50 -19.33
CA VAL A 324 -6.28 -15.99 -18.75
C VAL A 324 -7.52 -16.42 -19.55
N MET A 325 -8.58 -16.84 -18.84
CA MET A 325 -9.88 -17.10 -19.46
C MET A 325 -10.71 -15.83 -19.54
N MET A 326 -11.14 -15.51 -20.76
CA MET A 326 -12.21 -14.54 -20.99
C MET A 326 -13.54 -15.06 -20.47
N ALA A 327 -14.11 -14.38 -19.48
CA ALA A 327 -15.44 -14.64 -18.98
C ALA A 327 -16.46 -13.74 -19.70
N ASP A 328 -17.51 -14.36 -20.25
CA ASP A 328 -18.57 -13.64 -20.95
C ASP A 328 -19.22 -12.58 -20.06
N GLY A 329 -19.31 -11.37 -20.62
CA GLY A 329 -20.02 -10.19 -20.13
C GLY A 329 -21.50 -10.42 -19.86
#